data_AF-A0A8B9L200-F1
#
_entry.id   AF-A0A8B9L200-F1
#
_cell.length_a   1.000
_cell.length_b   1.000
_cell.length_c   1.000
_cell.angle_alpha   90.00
_cell.angle_beta   90.00
_cell.angle_gamma   90.00
#
_symmetry.space_group_name_H-M   'P 1'
#
loop_
_entity.id
_entity.type
_entity.pdbx_description
1 polymer ?
#
loop_
_entity_poly.entity_id
_entity_poly.type
_entity_poly.pdbx_seq_one_letter_code
_entity_poly.pdbx_strand_id
1 'polypeptide(L)'
;VYTFITMTFTSHINKHIPCILLHLSSGVESLGSVRWDLALILLLVWIIIYFCIWKGVKSTGKAAYFTATFPYLMLVVLLVRGVTLPGAADGIHYYMYPNVSRLADPQVWMDAGTQIFYSYAICLGYLSSLGSYNSYNNNCYRDSFYLCLLNSGTSFVSGFAIFSVLGHMAKEQGVDISLVAESGPGLVFIVYPQAVTMLPWSQFWAVCFFTMIILLGLDSQFVGVESIMTSVTDVFPSVLRRGYRRELLLLALCLFCYLMGLFMIAEGGLYIIQLFDHYVCSGATLLFLAICQSVAIGWVYGAERFYENLEDMIGYRPWPVVKYCWLYVTPSMCMGTFFFYLIRYTPLKFNNTYVYPWWAYGLGWFLASSSLSLIPITMIYKVYRGKGTIWEVREIVKIILS
;
A
#
# COMPACT_ATOMS: atom_id res chain seq x y z
N VAL A 1 9.59 -28.76 0.92
CA VAL A 1 10.30 -27.80 0.03
C VAL A 1 11.08 -28.54 -1.04
N TYR A 2 12.07 -29.39 -0.72
CA TYR A 2 12.86 -30.12 -1.73
C TYR A 2 12.08 -31.16 -2.58
N THR A 3 11.14 -31.91 -2.00
CA THR A 3 10.33 -32.91 -2.74
C THR A 3 9.22 -32.28 -3.59
N PHE A 4 8.92 -30.99 -3.40
CA PHE A 4 7.87 -30.26 -4.11
C PHE A 4 8.38 -29.57 -5.39
N ILE A 5 9.71 -29.38 -5.49
CA ILE A 5 10.38 -28.74 -6.64
C ILE A 5 10.59 -29.72 -7.80
N THR A 6 10.46 -31.04 -7.57
CA THR A 6 10.61 -32.07 -8.60
C THR A 6 9.33 -32.34 -9.40
N MET A 7 8.16 -31.86 -8.97
CA MET A 7 6.88 -32.02 -9.68
C MET A 7 6.59 -30.89 -10.70
N THR A 8 7.55 -30.00 -10.94
CA THR A 8 7.41 -28.74 -11.71
C THR A 8 7.46 -28.93 -13.23
N PHE A 9 7.06 -30.09 -13.76
CA PHE A 9 7.23 -30.39 -15.19
C PHE A 9 5.90 -30.75 -15.86
N THR A 10 5.13 -29.71 -16.20
CA THR A 10 4.34 -29.63 -17.46
C THR A 10 3.77 -28.22 -17.59
N SER A 11 3.90 -27.63 -18.78
CA SER A 11 3.62 -26.23 -19.14
C SER A 11 2.19 -25.72 -18.89
N HIS A 12 1.28 -26.57 -18.40
CA HIS A 12 -0.08 -26.20 -18.01
C HIS A 12 -0.25 -25.89 -16.50
N ILE A 13 0.81 -26.05 -15.68
CA ILE A 13 0.71 -26.04 -14.21
C ILE A 13 0.95 -24.66 -13.56
N ASN A 14 1.44 -23.64 -14.28
CA ASN A 14 1.65 -22.30 -13.69
C ASN A 14 0.35 -21.66 -13.15
N LYS A 15 -0.82 -21.96 -13.73
CA LYS A 15 -2.12 -21.53 -13.19
C LYS A 15 -2.57 -22.29 -11.94
N HIS A 16 -1.99 -23.46 -11.67
CA HIS A 16 -2.40 -24.35 -10.57
C HIS A 16 -1.51 -24.26 -9.32
N ILE A 17 -0.33 -23.66 -9.39
CA ILE A 17 0.56 -23.51 -8.23
C ILE A 17 -0.09 -22.72 -7.08
N PRO A 18 -0.79 -21.59 -7.30
CA PRO A 18 -1.55 -20.94 -6.23
C PRO A 18 -2.66 -21.83 -5.69
N CYS A 19 -3.39 -22.56 -6.55
CA CYS A 19 -4.47 -23.48 -6.14
C CYS A 19 -3.98 -24.64 -5.27
N ILE A 20 -2.81 -25.21 -5.56
CA ILE A 20 -2.25 -26.34 -4.81
C ILE A 20 -1.63 -25.87 -3.50
N LEU A 21 -0.98 -24.70 -3.47
CA LEU A 21 -0.40 -24.14 -2.24
C LEU A 21 -1.48 -23.59 -1.29
N LEU A 22 -2.54 -23.01 -1.85
CA LEU A 22 -3.62 -22.35 -1.10
C LEU A 22 -4.82 -23.25 -0.81
N HIS A 23 -4.95 -24.42 -1.45
CA HIS A 23 -6.18 -25.23 -1.47
C HIS A 23 -7.40 -24.36 -1.81
N LEU A 24 -7.31 -23.64 -2.93
CA LEU A 24 -8.31 -22.64 -3.30
C LEU A 24 -9.70 -23.25 -3.46
N SER A 25 -10.69 -22.59 -2.86
CA SER A 25 -12.08 -22.98 -3.02
C SER A 25 -12.62 -22.72 -4.43
N SER A 26 -13.79 -23.30 -4.72
CA SER A 26 -14.47 -23.11 -6.00
C SER A 26 -14.93 -21.67 -6.28
N GLY A 27 -14.99 -20.81 -5.25
CA GLY A 27 -15.36 -19.41 -5.39
C GLY A 27 -15.58 -18.71 -4.06
N VAL A 28 -15.92 -17.42 -4.11
CA VAL A 28 -16.17 -16.60 -2.91
C VAL A 28 -17.39 -17.09 -2.10
N GLU A 29 -18.30 -17.85 -2.71
CA GLU A 29 -19.48 -18.43 -2.03
C GLU A 29 -19.12 -19.60 -1.11
N SER A 30 -18.01 -20.28 -1.41
CA SER A 30 -17.51 -21.42 -0.65
C SER A 30 -16.23 -21.02 0.06
N LEU A 31 -16.34 -20.33 1.20
CA LEU A 31 -15.15 -19.83 1.91
C LEU A 31 -14.24 -20.97 2.42
N GLY A 32 -14.82 -22.15 2.65
CA GLY A 32 -14.10 -23.33 3.14
C GLY A 32 -13.66 -23.21 4.59
N SER A 33 -12.68 -24.01 5.00
CA SER A 33 -12.18 -24.02 6.37
C SER A 33 -11.06 -23.00 6.59
N VAL A 34 -10.89 -22.55 7.84
CA VAL A 34 -9.76 -21.71 8.24
C VAL A 34 -8.50 -22.56 8.28
N ARG A 35 -7.45 -22.10 7.61
CA ARG A 35 -6.16 -22.78 7.61
C ARG A 35 -5.39 -22.46 8.90
N TRP A 36 -5.33 -23.43 9.81
CA TRP A 36 -4.73 -23.25 11.14
C TRP A 36 -3.25 -22.86 11.11
N ASP A 37 -2.47 -23.38 10.15
CA ASP A 37 -1.05 -22.99 10.01
C ASP A 37 -0.91 -21.48 9.72
N LEU A 38 -1.76 -20.96 8.81
CA LEU A 38 -1.80 -19.54 8.49
C LEU A 38 -2.38 -18.71 9.64
N ALA A 39 -3.33 -19.26 10.39
CA ALA A 39 -3.90 -18.59 11.57
C ALA A 39 -2.85 -18.38 12.67
N LEU A 40 -1.99 -19.38 12.91
CA LEU A 40 -0.89 -19.26 13.88
C LEU A 40 0.15 -18.24 13.42
N ILE A 41 0.49 -18.21 12.13
CA ILE A 41 1.42 -17.21 11.57
C ILE A 41 0.80 -15.80 11.67
N LEU A 42 -0.48 -15.66 11.34
CA LEU A 42 -1.20 -14.39 11.45
C LEU A 42 -1.23 -13.90 12.91
N LEU A 43 -1.48 -14.79 13.86
CA LEU A 43 -1.43 -14.49 15.30
C LEU A 43 -0.05 -14.00 15.70
N LEU A 44 1.01 -14.71 15.29
CA LEU A 44 2.40 -14.32 15.57
C LEU A 44 2.71 -12.92 15.00
N VAL A 45 2.28 -12.62 13.78
CA VAL A 45 2.44 -11.31 13.15
C VAL A 45 1.74 -10.22 13.96
N TRP A 46 0.50 -10.43 14.41
CA TRP A 46 -0.20 -9.46 15.24
C TRP A 46 0.43 -9.26 16.62
N ILE A 47 1.00 -10.32 17.20
CA ILE A 47 1.78 -10.22 18.44
C ILE A 47 3.03 -9.34 18.23
N ILE A 48 3.75 -9.53 17.12
CA ILE A 48 4.91 -8.70 16.77
C ILE A 48 4.49 -7.24 16.59
N ILE A 49 3.44 -6.99 15.80
CA ILE A 49 2.87 -5.64 15.58
C ILE A 49 2.52 -4.97 16.92
N TYR A 50 1.84 -5.69 17.80
CA TYR A 50 1.45 -5.18 19.11
C TYR A 50 2.66 -4.71 19.94
N PHE A 51 3.71 -5.54 20.06
CA PHE A 51 4.90 -5.18 20.83
C PHE A 51 5.72 -4.07 20.17
N CYS A 52 5.82 -4.05 18.84
CA CYS A 52 6.52 -3.00 18.10
C CYS A 52 5.86 -1.63 18.30
N ILE A 53 4.53 -1.57 18.38
CA ILE A 53 3.74 -0.32 18.50
C ILE A 53 3.39 0.03 19.96
N TRP A 54 3.67 -0.87 20.91
CA TRP A 54 3.24 -0.76 22.30
C TRP A 54 3.51 0.63 22.91
N LYS A 55 4.71 1.19 22.70
CA LYS A 55 5.09 2.53 23.19
C LYS A 55 5.01 3.64 22.13
N GLY A 56 4.16 3.43 21.12
CA GLY A 56 3.95 4.32 19.98
C GLY A 56 5.22 4.53 19.17
N VAL A 57 5.33 5.70 18.53
CA VAL A 57 6.47 6.08 17.67
C VAL A 57 7.86 5.89 18.29
N LYS A 58 8.00 5.91 19.63
CA LYS A 58 9.29 5.64 20.30
C LYS A 58 9.75 4.19 20.15
N SER A 59 8.81 3.24 20.17
CA SER A 59 9.09 1.82 19.96
C SER A 59 9.13 1.50 18.48
N THR A 60 8.15 1.99 17.73
CA THR A 60 8.10 1.81 16.26
C THR A 60 9.34 2.35 15.59
N GLY A 61 9.80 3.56 15.98
CA GLY A 61 11.03 4.14 15.44
C GLY A 61 12.30 3.34 15.77
N LYS A 62 12.34 2.64 16.92
CA LYS A 62 13.45 1.73 17.24
C LYS A 62 13.43 0.47 16.39
N ALA A 63 12.24 -0.12 16.21
CA ALA A 63 12.06 -1.28 15.34
C ALA A 63 12.46 -0.95 13.89
N ALA A 64 12.05 0.22 13.40
CA ALA A 64 12.34 0.74 12.06
C ALA A 64 13.83 0.74 11.71
N TYR A 65 14.75 0.94 12.66
CA TYR A 65 16.19 0.88 12.38
C TYR A 65 16.64 -0.47 11.82
N PHE A 66 16.03 -1.57 12.24
CA PHE A 66 16.32 -2.89 11.69
C PHE A 66 15.38 -3.22 10.53
N THR A 67 14.08 -3.04 10.75
CA THR A 67 13.04 -3.50 9.83
C THR A 67 13.08 -2.75 8.49
N ALA A 68 13.45 -1.46 8.50
CA ALA A 68 13.57 -0.67 7.28
C ALA A 68 14.94 -0.83 6.60
N THR A 69 16.04 -1.04 7.34
CA THR A 69 17.40 -1.08 6.76
C THR A 69 17.76 -2.44 6.17
N PHE A 70 17.28 -3.54 6.77
CA PHE A 70 17.57 -4.88 6.29
C PHE A 70 17.08 -5.14 4.86
N PRO A 71 15.87 -4.69 4.45
CA PRO A 71 15.46 -4.76 3.05
C PRO A 71 16.39 -4.06 2.07
N TYR A 72 16.99 -2.91 2.43
CA TYR A 72 17.98 -2.26 1.58
C TYR A 72 19.25 -3.08 1.41
N LEU A 73 19.75 -3.68 2.49
CA LEU A 73 20.90 -4.59 2.42
C LEU A 73 20.59 -5.75 1.46
N MET A 74 19.43 -6.38 1.62
CA MET A 74 19.00 -7.48 0.77
C MET A 74 18.81 -7.07 -0.68
N LEU A 75 18.25 -5.88 -0.92
CA LEU A 75 18.10 -5.33 -2.26
C LEU A 75 19.45 -5.16 -2.96
N VAL A 76 20.46 -4.65 -2.27
CA VAL A 76 21.83 -4.51 -2.81
C VAL A 76 22.42 -5.88 -3.15
N VAL A 77 22.28 -6.86 -2.26
CA VAL A 77 22.80 -8.22 -2.51
C VAL A 77 22.10 -8.86 -3.72
N LEU A 78 20.78 -8.78 -3.79
CA LEU A 78 19.98 -9.32 -4.90
C LEU A 78 20.30 -8.60 -6.21
N LEU A 79 20.53 -7.29 -6.17
CA LEU A 79 20.96 -6.53 -7.34
C LEU A 79 22.31 -7.01 -7.84
N VAL A 80 23.33 -7.05 -6.97
CA VAL A 80 24.68 -7.50 -7.34
C VAL A 80 24.65 -8.93 -7.86
N ARG A 81 23.92 -9.84 -7.20
CA ARG A 81 23.78 -11.20 -7.73
C ARG A 81 23.06 -11.20 -9.07
N GLY A 82 21.90 -10.54 -9.14
CA GLY A 82 21.03 -10.53 -10.31
C GLY A 82 21.79 -10.09 -11.57
N VAL A 83 22.55 -9.00 -11.50
CA VAL A 83 23.32 -8.49 -12.65
C VAL A 83 24.51 -9.38 -13.03
N THR A 84 25.00 -10.23 -12.14
CA THR A 84 26.08 -11.20 -12.45
C THR A 84 25.59 -12.49 -13.12
N LEU A 85 24.27 -12.70 -13.18
CA LEU A 85 23.70 -13.91 -13.77
C LEU A 85 23.70 -13.87 -15.30
N PRO A 86 23.92 -15.02 -15.98
CA PRO A 86 23.86 -15.06 -17.43
C PRO A 86 22.42 -14.80 -17.90
N GLY A 87 22.22 -13.89 -18.86
CA GLY A 87 20.89 -13.48 -19.32
C GLY A 87 20.30 -12.27 -18.58
N ALA A 88 20.99 -11.74 -17.56
CA ALA A 88 20.56 -10.55 -16.85
C ALA A 88 20.44 -9.31 -17.76
N ALA A 89 21.32 -9.18 -18.77
CA ALA A 89 21.29 -8.09 -19.73
C ALA A 89 19.98 -8.07 -20.54
N ASP A 90 19.46 -9.23 -20.94
CA ASP A 90 18.20 -9.34 -21.68
C ASP A 90 17.01 -8.90 -20.81
N GLY A 91 17.04 -9.26 -19.53
CA GLY A 91 16.07 -8.82 -18.53
C GLY A 91 16.08 -7.31 -18.29
N ILE A 92 17.27 -6.73 -18.11
CA ILE A 92 17.43 -5.27 -17.95
C ILE A 92 17.01 -4.53 -19.21
N HIS A 93 17.33 -5.07 -20.39
CA HIS A 93 16.85 -4.53 -21.65
C HIS A 93 15.32 -4.54 -21.71
N TYR A 94 14.67 -5.65 -21.36
CA TYR A 94 13.21 -5.73 -21.29
C TYR A 94 12.61 -4.69 -20.32
N TYR A 95 13.26 -4.43 -19.18
CA TYR A 95 12.81 -3.44 -18.20
C TYR A 95 12.92 -1.99 -18.73
N MET A 96 14.05 -1.64 -19.33
CA MET A 96 14.40 -0.25 -19.65
C MET A 96 14.11 0.14 -21.10
N TYR A 97 13.82 -0.80 -21.99
CA TYR A 97 13.62 -0.50 -23.40
C TYR A 97 12.37 0.37 -23.60
N PRO A 98 12.51 1.61 -24.09
CA PRO A 98 11.40 2.55 -24.12
C PRO A 98 10.46 2.24 -25.29
N ASN A 99 9.20 1.97 -24.99
CA ASN A 99 8.14 1.92 -25.99
C ASN A 99 7.33 3.23 -25.98
N VAL A 100 7.79 4.22 -26.74
CA VAL A 100 7.18 5.58 -26.78
C VAL A 100 5.72 5.54 -27.25
N SER A 101 5.34 4.56 -28.09
CA SER A 101 3.94 4.44 -28.54
C SER A 101 2.96 4.19 -27.38
N ARG A 102 3.42 3.61 -26.27
CA ARG A 102 2.62 3.40 -25.06
C ARG A 102 2.22 4.70 -24.36
N LEU A 103 2.94 5.80 -24.57
CA LEU A 103 2.57 7.10 -23.98
C LEU A 103 1.25 7.66 -24.54
N ALA A 104 0.82 7.19 -25.71
CA ALA A 104 -0.49 7.51 -26.29
C ALA A 104 -1.64 6.73 -25.63
N ASP A 105 -1.35 5.66 -24.88
CA ASP A 105 -2.36 4.89 -24.15
C ASP A 105 -2.68 5.58 -22.80
N PRO A 106 -3.91 6.10 -22.60
CA PRO A 106 -4.28 6.73 -21.35
C PRO A 106 -4.20 5.79 -20.13
N GLN A 107 -4.29 4.46 -20.33
CA GLN A 107 -4.15 3.50 -19.26
C GLN A 107 -2.78 3.58 -18.58
N VAL A 108 -1.70 3.86 -19.34
CA VAL A 108 -0.34 3.99 -18.80
C VAL A 108 -0.25 5.12 -17.78
N TRP A 109 -0.93 6.24 -18.04
CA TRP A 109 -0.96 7.38 -17.13
C TRP A 109 -1.80 7.11 -15.89
N MET A 110 -2.89 6.35 -16.02
CA MET A 110 -3.68 5.91 -14.87
C MET A 110 -2.90 4.97 -13.97
N ASP A 111 -2.23 3.97 -14.55
CA ASP A 111 -1.42 3.01 -13.81
C ASP A 111 -0.28 3.75 -13.09
N ALA A 112 0.39 4.69 -13.77
CA ALA A 112 1.43 5.52 -13.17
C ALA A 112 0.91 6.38 -12.00
N GLY A 113 -0.22 7.06 -12.18
CA GLY A 113 -0.83 7.88 -11.11
C GLY A 113 -1.22 7.02 -9.90
N THR A 114 -1.95 5.94 -10.15
CA THR A 114 -2.42 4.99 -9.13
C THR A 114 -1.23 4.38 -8.37
N GLN A 115 -0.18 3.97 -9.08
CA GLN A 115 1.05 3.43 -8.50
C GLN A 115 1.70 4.43 -7.52
N ILE A 116 1.80 5.71 -7.88
CA ILE A 116 2.37 6.74 -7.00
C ILE A 116 1.49 6.92 -5.75
N PHE A 117 0.17 7.01 -5.90
CA PHE A 117 -0.73 7.14 -4.75
C PHE A 117 -0.60 5.97 -3.76
N TYR A 118 -0.54 4.72 -4.26
CA TYR A 118 -0.32 3.55 -3.41
C TYR A 118 1.07 3.51 -2.80
N SER A 119 2.10 3.76 -3.60
CA SER A 119 3.49 3.61 -3.16
C SER A 119 3.83 4.53 -2.01
N TYR A 120 3.25 5.73 -1.96
CA TYR A 120 3.45 6.69 -0.86
C TYR A 120 2.39 6.61 0.24
N ALA A 121 1.37 5.74 0.12
CA ALA A 121 0.24 5.67 1.03
C ALA A 121 -0.43 7.05 1.29
N ILE A 122 -0.52 7.87 0.25
CA ILE A 122 -1.07 9.24 0.34
C ILE A 122 -2.57 9.17 0.63
N CYS A 123 -3.11 10.19 1.31
CA CYS A 123 -4.52 10.30 1.67
C CYS A 123 -5.05 9.31 2.72
N LEU A 124 -4.26 8.31 3.14
CA LEU A 124 -4.65 7.34 4.18
C LEU A 124 -4.49 7.86 5.62
N GLY A 125 -4.01 9.10 5.79
CA GLY A 125 -3.76 9.71 7.10
C GLY A 125 -2.42 9.30 7.74
N TYR A 126 -1.67 8.41 7.09
CA TYR A 126 -0.43 7.84 7.62
C TYR A 126 0.66 8.90 7.80
N LEU A 127 0.95 9.64 6.74
CA LEU A 127 1.96 10.71 6.76
C LEU A 127 1.53 11.87 7.67
N SER A 128 0.24 12.20 7.72
CA SER A 128 -0.28 13.24 8.63
C SER A 128 -0.09 12.84 10.10
N SER A 129 -0.33 11.56 10.42
CA SER A 129 -0.13 11.04 11.76
C SER A 129 1.34 10.96 12.14
N LEU A 130 2.23 10.56 11.23
CA LEU A 130 3.67 10.57 11.51
C LEU A 130 4.20 12.00 11.65
N GLY A 131 3.73 12.90 10.79
CA GLY A 131 4.08 14.33 10.82
C GLY A 131 3.68 15.03 12.12
N SER A 132 2.61 14.60 12.79
CA SER A 132 2.18 15.19 14.07
C SER A 132 3.13 14.91 15.23
N TYR A 133 4.04 13.94 15.10
CA TYR A 133 5.09 13.66 16.06
C TYR A 133 6.38 14.45 15.82
N ASN A 134 6.49 15.16 14.69
CA ASN A 134 7.65 15.99 14.41
C ASN A 134 7.68 17.23 15.30
N SER A 135 8.88 17.77 15.49
CA SER A 135 9.02 19.10 16.08
C SER A 135 8.43 20.15 15.14
N TYR A 136 7.82 21.19 15.70
CA TYR A 136 7.15 22.25 14.91
C TYR A 136 8.08 22.87 13.85
N ASN A 137 9.33 23.13 14.25
CA ASN A 137 10.36 23.75 13.38
C ASN A 137 11.13 22.73 12.51
N ASN A 138 10.66 21.48 12.41
CA ASN A 138 11.33 20.49 11.56
C ASN A 138 11.14 20.85 10.08
N ASN A 139 12.20 20.74 9.28
CA ASN A 139 12.14 21.06 7.85
C ASN A 139 11.42 19.95 7.05
N CYS A 140 10.09 19.90 7.18
CA CYS A 140 9.24 18.89 6.56
C CYS A 140 9.25 18.95 5.03
N TYR A 141 9.53 20.12 4.43
CA TYR A 141 9.68 20.26 2.98
C TYR A 141 10.89 19.47 2.47
N ARG A 142 12.04 19.61 3.13
CA ARG A 142 13.25 18.84 2.80
C ARG A 142 13.02 17.33 2.98
N ASP A 143 12.39 16.95 4.10
CA ASP A 143 12.14 15.53 4.40
C ASP A 143 11.18 14.90 3.38
N SER A 144 10.16 15.64 2.94
CA SER A 144 9.24 15.20 1.88
C SER A 144 9.96 14.94 0.57
N PHE A 145 10.91 15.81 0.20
CA PHE A 145 11.71 15.61 -1.02
C PHE A 145 12.60 14.36 -0.95
N TYR A 146 13.28 14.14 0.19
CA TYR A 146 14.07 12.92 0.38
C TYR A 146 13.21 11.66 0.42
N LEU A 147 12.03 11.70 1.06
CA LEU A 147 11.08 10.60 1.07
C LEU A 147 10.62 10.26 -0.34
N CYS A 148 10.30 11.29 -1.15
CA CYS A 148 9.97 11.13 -2.56
C CYS A 148 11.09 10.44 -3.34
N LEU A 149 12.32 10.96 -3.26
CA LEU A 149 13.47 10.38 -3.96
C LEU A 149 13.78 8.96 -3.51
N LEU A 150 13.75 8.70 -2.20
CA LEU A 150 14.09 7.40 -1.63
C LEU A 150 13.06 6.34 -2.04
N ASN A 151 11.76 6.62 -1.91
CA ASN A 151 10.73 5.67 -2.31
C ASN A 151 10.81 5.32 -3.81
N SER A 152 10.81 6.35 -4.69
CA SER A 152 10.86 6.13 -6.14
C SER A 152 12.20 5.51 -6.59
N GLY A 153 13.31 5.94 -5.97
CA GLY A 153 14.64 5.39 -6.22
C GLY A 153 14.72 3.92 -5.82
N THR A 154 14.16 3.53 -4.69
CA THR A 154 14.06 2.13 -4.27
C THR A 154 13.25 1.31 -5.25
N SER A 155 12.08 1.81 -5.71
CA SER A 155 11.29 1.12 -6.74
C SER A 155 12.09 0.94 -8.03
N PHE A 156 12.81 1.96 -8.49
CA PHE A 156 13.65 1.90 -9.69
C PHE A 156 14.77 0.87 -9.55
N VAL A 157 15.53 0.92 -8.45
CA VAL A 157 16.62 -0.05 -8.17
C VAL A 157 16.08 -1.47 -8.01
N SER A 158 14.91 -1.63 -7.39
CA SER A 158 14.25 -2.94 -7.28
C SER A 158 13.86 -3.51 -8.63
N GLY A 159 13.48 -2.66 -9.59
CA GLY A 159 13.25 -3.08 -10.97
C GLY A 159 14.48 -3.77 -11.58
N PHE A 160 15.68 -3.21 -11.42
CA PHE A 160 16.90 -3.88 -11.90
C PHE A 160 17.16 -5.22 -11.20
N ALA A 161 16.97 -5.30 -9.88
CA ALA A 161 17.14 -6.55 -9.14
C ALA A 161 16.15 -7.63 -9.60
N ILE A 162 14.89 -7.25 -9.84
CA ILE A 162 13.81 -8.13 -10.33
C ILE A 162 14.11 -8.61 -11.74
N PHE A 163 14.31 -7.67 -12.67
CA PHE A 163 14.37 -7.97 -14.09
C PHE A 163 15.67 -8.65 -14.49
N SER A 164 16.78 -8.39 -13.80
CA SER A 164 18.03 -9.14 -14.02
C SER A 164 17.88 -10.64 -13.70
N VAL A 165 17.16 -10.96 -12.62
CA VAL A 165 16.82 -12.33 -12.24
C VAL A 165 15.83 -12.97 -13.23
N LEU A 166 14.80 -12.22 -13.65
CA LEU A 166 13.85 -12.70 -14.66
C LEU A 166 14.52 -13.01 -16.00
N GLY A 167 15.47 -12.19 -16.45
CA GLY A 167 16.24 -12.42 -17.67
C GLY A 167 17.05 -13.71 -17.60
N HIS A 168 17.69 -13.98 -16.46
CA HIS A 168 18.37 -15.25 -16.24
C HIS A 168 17.41 -16.45 -16.29
N MET A 169 16.26 -16.34 -15.63
CA MET A 169 15.24 -17.39 -15.62
C MET A 169 14.72 -17.69 -17.03
N ALA A 170 14.40 -16.65 -17.81
CA ALA A 170 13.96 -16.77 -19.18
C ALA A 170 14.99 -17.51 -20.05
N LYS A 171 16.28 -17.17 -19.88
CA LYS A 171 17.40 -17.81 -20.58
C LYS A 171 17.57 -19.29 -20.20
N GLU A 172 17.54 -19.63 -18.92
CA GLU A 172 17.67 -21.01 -18.45
C GLU A 172 16.49 -21.89 -18.90
N GLN A 173 15.29 -21.32 -18.96
CA GLN A 173 14.08 -22.04 -19.36
C GLN A 173 13.83 -22.03 -20.87
N GLY A 174 14.58 -21.22 -21.64
CA GLY A 174 14.36 -21.05 -23.07
C GLY A 174 13.00 -20.44 -23.42
N VAL A 175 12.45 -19.60 -22.54
CA VAL A 175 11.14 -18.92 -22.73
C VAL A 175 11.32 -17.42 -22.88
N ASP A 176 10.32 -16.74 -23.45
CA ASP A 176 10.31 -15.28 -23.54
C ASP A 176 10.14 -14.63 -22.15
N ILE A 177 10.83 -13.51 -21.92
CA ILE A 177 10.81 -12.79 -20.63
C ILE A 177 9.39 -12.34 -20.27
N SER A 178 8.55 -12.01 -21.26
CA SER A 178 7.16 -11.60 -21.01
C SER A 178 6.30 -12.68 -20.34
N LEU A 179 6.67 -13.97 -20.48
CA LEU A 179 5.95 -15.09 -19.86
C LEU A 179 6.33 -15.31 -18.39
N VAL A 180 7.50 -14.84 -17.97
CA VAL A 180 7.98 -14.94 -16.57
C VAL A 180 7.77 -13.65 -15.80
N ALA A 181 7.61 -12.51 -16.49
CA ALA A 181 7.34 -11.20 -15.91
C ALA A 181 5.85 -11.03 -15.52
N GLU A 182 5.32 -11.93 -14.70
CA GLU A 182 3.99 -11.78 -14.12
C GLU A 182 4.00 -10.81 -12.92
N SER A 183 2.97 -10.00 -12.76
CA SER A 183 2.81 -9.05 -11.65
C SER A 183 2.08 -9.67 -10.45
N GLY A 184 2.30 -9.10 -9.26
CA GLY A 184 1.56 -9.45 -8.04
C GLY A 184 2.23 -10.53 -7.19
N PRO A 185 1.48 -11.21 -6.30
CA PRO A 185 2.06 -12.16 -5.34
C PRO A 185 2.83 -13.32 -6.01
N GLY A 186 2.45 -13.71 -7.23
CA GLY A 186 3.14 -14.77 -7.98
C GLY A 186 4.62 -14.49 -8.21
N LEU A 187 5.00 -13.24 -8.49
CA LEU A 187 6.41 -12.85 -8.68
C LEU A 187 7.24 -13.14 -7.43
N VAL A 188 6.71 -12.77 -6.27
CA VAL A 188 7.41 -12.89 -4.99
C VAL A 188 7.44 -14.32 -4.48
N PHE A 189 6.36 -15.09 -4.67
CA PHE A 189 6.22 -16.43 -4.10
C PHE A 189 6.56 -17.58 -5.05
N ILE A 190 6.74 -17.32 -6.35
CA ILE A 190 7.08 -18.34 -7.36
C ILE A 190 8.43 -18.04 -7.98
N VAL A 191 8.59 -16.86 -8.59
CA VAL A 191 9.80 -16.51 -9.36
C VAL A 191 11.02 -16.31 -8.47
N TYR A 192 10.87 -15.59 -7.36
CA TYR A 192 12.02 -15.30 -6.49
C TYR A 192 12.61 -16.51 -5.76
N PRO A 193 11.81 -17.42 -5.16
CA PRO A 193 12.36 -18.61 -4.53
C PRO A 193 13.21 -19.41 -5.52
N GLN A 194 12.81 -19.47 -6.79
CA GLN A 194 13.59 -20.11 -7.85
C GLN A 194 14.93 -19.41 -8.06
N ALA A 195 14.97 -18.08 -8.14
CA ALA A 195 16.21 -17.32 -8.23
C ALA A 195 17.13 -17.54 -7.03
N VAL A 196 16.56 -17.59 -5.82
CA VAL A 196 17.30 -17.82 -4.59
C VAL A 196 17.90 -19.22 -4.54
N THR A 197 17.26 -20.23 -5.16
CA THR A 197 17.86 -21.57 -5.26
C THR A 197 19.13 -21.61 -6.12
N MET A 198 19.35 -20.60 -6.97
CA MET A 198 20.53 -20.45 -7.83
C MET A 198 21.70 -19.72 -7.14
N LEU A 199 21.51 -19.27 -5.90
CA LEU A 199 22.58 -18.72 -5.06
C LEU A 199 23.33 -19.83 -4.32
N PRO A 200 24.66 -19.71 -4.12
CA PRO A 200 25.35 -20.59 -3.19
C PRO A 200 24.75 -20.41 -1.79
N TRP A 201 24.58 -21.51 -1.05
CA TRP A 201 23.87 -21.52 0.24
C TRP A 201 22.42 -21.01 0.14
N SER A 202 21.68 -21.51 -0.85
CA SER A 202 20.29 -21.14 -1.14
C SER A 202 19.36 -21.06 0.08
N GLN A 203 19.53 -21.94 1.07
CA GLN A 203 18.70 -21.94 2.29
C GLN A 203 18.85 -20.65 3.10
N PHE A 204 20.09 -20.15 3.25
CA PHE A 204 20.35 -18.90 3.97
C PHE A 204 19.67 -17.73 3.26
N TRP A 205 19.85 -17.63 1.95
CA TRP A 205 19.27 -16.56 1.15
C TRP A 205 17.75 -16.61 1.09
N ALA A 206 17.15 -17.81 1.13
CA ALA A 206 15.70 -17.98 1.16
C ALA A 206 15.12 -17.41 2.46
N VAL A 207 15.75 -17.72 3.60
CA VAL A 207 15.37 -17.15 4.89
C VAL A 207 15.49 -15.63 4.83
N CYS A 208 16.63 -15.08 4.39
CA CYS A 208 16.81 -13.63 4.31
C CYS A 208 15.80 -12.95 3.37
N PHE A 209 15.47 -13.55 2.23
CA PHE A 209 14.50 -13.02 1.28
C PHE A 209 13.08 -12.97 1.86
N PHE A 210 12.61 -14.07 2.46
CA PHE A 210 11.30 -14.09 3.10
C PHE A 210 11.24 -13.21 4.35
N THR A 211 12.33 -13.13 5.13
CA THR A 211 12.45 -12.15 6.21
C THR A 211 12.33 -10.73 5.66
N MET A 212 13.01 -10.39 4.57
CA MET A 212 12.86 -9.07 3.92
C MET A 212 11.40 -8.75 3.57
N ILE A 213 10.69 -9.69 2.94
CA ILE A 213 9.26 -9.48 2.57
C ILE A 213 8.41 -9.26 3.82
N ILE A 214 8.63 -10.05 4.87
CA ILE A 214 7.92 -9.90 6.15
C ILE A 214 8.20 -8.51 6.73
N LEU A 215 9.46 -8.06 6.74
CA LEU A 215 9.84 -6.75 7.28
C LEU A 215 9.23 -5.59 6.48
N LEU A 216 9.23 -5.66 5.14
CA LEU A 216 8.57 -4.68 4.28
C LEU A 216 7.06 -4.57 4.56
N GLY A 217 6.40 -5.70 4.77
CA GLY A 217 4.99 -5.75 5.16
C GLY A 217 4.75 -5.21 6.57
N LEU A 218 5.59 -5.60 7.53
CA LEU A 218 5.48 -5.18 8.94
C LEU A 218 5.61 -3.67 9.09
N ASP A 219 6.58 -3.03 8.44
CA ASP A 219 6.76 -1.57 8.54
C ASP A 219 5.53 -0.80 8.07
N SER A 220 4.94 -1.24 6.96
CA SER A 220 3.70 -0.65 6.44
C SER A 220 2.54 -0.82 7.43
N GLN A 221 2.42 -2.01 8.04
CA GLN A 221 1.40 -2.27 9.06
C GLN A 221 1.65 -1.47 10.35
N PHE A 222 2.90 -1.26 10.75
CA PHE A 222 3.23 -0.47 11.93
C PHE A 222 2.72 0.96 11.80
N VAL A 223 2.97 1.58 10.65
CA VAL A 223 2.51 2.94 10.38
C VAL A 223 0.98 3.00 10.30
N GLY A 224 0.34 2.04 9.62
CA GLY A 224 -1.11 2.03 9.49
C GLY A 224 -1.83 1.92 10.84
N VAL A 225 -1.42 0.97 11.68
CA VAL A 225 -2.00 0.77 13.01
C VAL A 225 -1.69 1.94 13.94
N GLU A 226 -0.45 2.45 13.93
CA GLU A 226 -0.09 3.64 14.72
C GLU A 226 -0.96 4.83 14.32
N SER A 227 -1.22 5.03 13.03
CA SER A 227 -2.02 6.16 12.55
C SER A 227 -3.47 6.14 13.04
N ILE A 228 -4.07 4.94 13.08
CA ILE A 228 -5.40 4.75 13.69
C ILE A 228 -5.32 5.05 15.19
N MET A 229 -4.31 4.51 15.88
CA MET A 229 -4.14 4.72 17.32
C MET A 229 -3.93 6.18 17.68
N THR A 230 -3.12 6.92 16.94
CA THR A 230 -2.90 8.36 17.11
C THR A 230 -4.21 9.12 16.91
N SER A 231 -4.92 8.87 15.81
CA SER A 231 -6.18 9.53 15.50
C SER A 231 -7.23 9.34 16.61
N VAL A 232 -7.40 8.10 17.09
CA VAL A 232 -8.36 7.80 18.18
C VAL A 232 -7.90 8.41 19.51
N THR A 233 -6.60 8.35 19.80
CA THR A 233 -6.02 8.92 21.04
C THR A 233 -6.16 10.44 21.09
N ASP A 234 -6.06 11.12 19.96
CA ASP A 234 -6.17 12.57 19.88
C ASP A 234 -7.62 13.07 19.96
N VAL A 235 -8.60 12.25 19.59
CA VAL A 235 -10.03 12.55 19.82
C VAL A 235 -10.41 12.41 21.30
N PHE A 236 -9.85 11.43 22.01
CA PHE A 236 -10.17 11.17 23.43
C PHE A 236 -8.93 11.19 24.36
N PRO A 237 -8.19 12.32 24.42
CA PRO A 237 -6.89 12.37 25.09
C PRO A 237 -7.01 12.19 26.61
N SER A 238 -8.08 12.72 27.22
CA SER A 238 -8.32 12.64 28.66
C SER A 238 -8.56 11.21 29.16
N VAL A 239 -9.04 10.33 28.28
CA VAL A 239 -9.37 8.93 28.61
C VAL A 239 -8.22 8.01 28.26
N LEU A 240 -7.66 8.14 27.06
CA LEU A 240 -6.73 7.16 26.47
C LEU A 240 -5.27 7.40 26.85
N ARG A 241 -4.85 8.64 27.15
CA ARG A 241 -3.48 8.94 27.58
C ARG A 241 -3.21 8.61 29.06
N ARG A 242 -4.15 7.96 29.76
CA ARG A 242 -4.04 7.60 31.19
C ARG A 242 -3.65 6.13 31.38
N GLY A 243 -2.60 5.89 32.16
CA GLY A 243 -2.16 4.54 32.54
C GLY A 243 -1.83 3.68 31.32
N TYR A 244 -2.39 2.46 31.27
CA TYR A 244 -2.18 1.49 30.19
C TYR A 244 -3.37 1.41 29.20
N ARG A 245 -4.21 2.44 29.14
CA ARG A 245 -5.46 2.39 28.34
C ARG A 245 -5.20 2.43 26.84
N ARG A 246 -4.14 3.13 26.40
CA ARG A 246 -3.70 3.11 25.00
C ARG A 246 -3.23 1.72 24.60
N GLU A 247 -2.42 1.08 25.43
CA GLU A 247 -1.96 -0.29 25.24
C GLU A 247 -3.13 -1.28 25.14
N LEU A 248 -4.12 -1.16 26.03
CA LEU A 248 -5.32 -2.01 26.00
C LEU A 248 -6.16 -1.78 24.74
N LEU A 249 -6.29 -0.52 24.29
CA LEU A 249 -6.96 -0.20 23.03
C LEU A 249 -6.21 -0.81 21.83
N LEU A 250 -4.88 -0.72 21.82
CA LEU A 250 -4.04 -1.35 20.79
C LEU A 250 -4.23 -2.87 20.79
N LEU A 251 -4.26 -3.51 21.97
CA LEU A 251 -4.52 -4.94 22.08
C LEU A 251 -5.90 -5.31 21.51
N ALA A 252 -6.93 -4.55 21.86
CA ALA A 252 -8.29 -4.75 21.34
C ALA A 252 -8.34 -4.58 19.81
N LEU A 253 -7.64 -3.59 19.27
CA LEU A 253 -7.52 -3.37 17.82
C LEU A 253 -6.80 -4.53 17.12
N CYS A 254 -5.66 -4.97 17.64
CA CYS A 254 -4.91 -6.11 17.08
C CYS A 254 -5.75 -7.41 17.12
N LEU A 255 -6.47 -7.65 18.22
CA LEU A 255 -7.37 -8.81 18.33
C LEU A 255 -8.53 -8.72 17.33
N PHE A 256 -9.14 -7.54 17.17
CA PHE A 256 -10.18 -7.32 16.18
C PHE A 256 -9.66 -7.57 14.75
N CYS A 257 -8.50 -7.01 14.39
CA CYS A 257 -7.91 -7.21 13.08
C CYS A 257 -7.45 -8.67 12.85
N TYR A 258 -6.97 -9.37 13.87
CA TYR A 258 -6.69 -10.81 13.81
C TYR A 258 -7.95 -11.61 13.48
N LEU A 259 -9.05 -11.38 14.22
CA LEU A 259 -10.33 -12.07 14.01
C LEU A 259 -10.90 -11.80 12.62
N MET A 260 -10.83 -10.55 12.14
CA MET A 260 -11.23 -10.21 10.76
C MET A 260 -10.31 -10.85 9.72
N GLY A 261 -9.01 -10.93 10.00
CA GLY A 261 -8.03 -11.59 9.14
C GLY A 261 -8.25 -13.10 8.99
N LEU A 262 -8.91 -13.77 9.94
CA LEU A 262 -9.25 -15.20 9.83
C LEU A 262 -10.11 -15.50 8.60
N PHE A 263 -11.00 -14.58 8.20
CA PHE A 263 -11.79 -14.72 6.97
C PHE A 263 -10.94 -14.68 5.70
N MET A 264 -9.82 -13.93 5.72
CA MET A 264 -8.92 -13.75 4.57
C MET A 264 -7.92 -14.89 4.39
N ILE A 265 -7.74 -15.74 5.40
CA ILE A 265 -6.82 -16.90 5.37
C ILE A 265 -7.55 -18.25 5.25
N ALA A 266 -8.87 -18.23 5.10
CA ALA A 266 -9.64 -19.41 4.72
C ALA A 266 -9.32 -19.85 3.27
N GLU A 267 -9.75 -21.05 2.88
CA GLU A 267 -9.51 -21.61 1.54
C GLU A 267 -10.00 -20.69 0.39
N GLY A 268 -11.13 -20.00 0.59
CA GLY A 268 -11.64 -18.97 -0.33
C GLY A 268 -11.16 -17.54 -0.03
N GLY A 269 -10.27 -17.37 0.95
CA GLY A 269 -9.86 -16.06 1.47
C GLY A 269 -9.16 -15.16 0.44
N LEU A 270 -8.47 -15.74 -0.55
CA LEU A 270 -7.85 -14.98 -1.63
C LEU A 270 -8.87 -14.21 -2.48
N TYR A 271 -10.08 -14.76 -2.67
CA TYR A 271 -11.16 -14.05 -3.37
C TYR A 271 -11.61 -12.81 -2.60
N ILE A 272 -11.66 -12.91 -1.26
CA ILE A 272 -11.97 -11.79 -0.37
C ILE A 272 -10.84 -10.75 -0.41
N ILE A 273 -9.58 -11.19 -0.33
CA ILE A 273 -8.41 -10.29 -0.43
C ILE A 273 -8.48 -9.48 -1.72
N GLN A 274 -8.72 -10.12 -2.87
CA GLN A 274 -8.84 -9.41 -4.15
C GLN A 274 -10.04 -8.47 -4.20
N LEU A 275 -11.17 -8.83 -3.57
CA LEU A 275 -12.33 -7.95 -3.49
C LEU A 275 -12.00 -6.67 -2.72
N PHE A 276 -11.35 -6.80 -1.56
CA PHE A 276 -10.89 -5.66 -0.76
C PHE A 276 -9.83 -4.84 -1.49
N ASP A 277 -8.85 -5.51 -2.10
CA ASP A 277 -7.78 -4.86 -2.83
C ASP A 277 -8.34 -4.01 -3.98
N HIS A 278 -9.25 -4.55 -4.77
CA HIS A 278 -9.82 -3.85 -5.92
C HIS A 278 -10.78 -2.71 -5.55
N TYR A 279 -11.67 -2.90 -4.59
CA TYR A 279 -12.73 -1.91 -4.30
C TYR A 279 -12.37 -0.91 -3.18
N VAL A 280 -11.69 -1.38 -2.13
CA VAL A 280 -11.42 -0.58 -0.93
C VAL A 280 -10.04 0.02 -1.01
N CYS A 281 -9.05 -0.84 -1.22
CA CYS A 281 -7.67 -0.40 -1.24
C CYS A 281 -7.41 0.41 -2.50
N SER A 282 -7.83 -0.06 -3.69
CA SER A 282 -7.45 0.45 -5.03
C SER A 282 -8.30 1.60 -5.63
N GLY A 283 -7.65 2.41 -6.47
CA GLY A 283 -8.20 3.29 -7.50
C GLY A 283 -9.18 4.36 -7.00
N ALA A 284 -10.47 4.12 -7.19
CA ALA A 284 -11.52 5.14 -7.12
C ALA A 284 -11.65 5.78 -5.74
N THR A 285 -11.60 4.97 -4.67
CA THR A 285 -11.78 5.44 -3.28
C THR A 285 -10.66 6.40 -2.90
N LEU A 286 -9.41 6.03 -3.21
CA LEU A 286 -8.23 6.82 -2.89
C LEU A 286 -8.16 8.10 -3.73
N LEU A 287 -8.45 8.02 -5.03
CA LEU A 287 -8.49 9.17 -5.92
C LEU A 287 -9.57 10.18 -5.49
N PHE A 288 -10.76 9.71 -5.12
CA PHE A 288 -11.82 10.57 -4.61
C PHE A 288 -11.38 11.28 -3.31
N LEU A 289 -10.76 10.55 -2.39
CA LEU A 289 -10.24 11.12 -1.16
C LEU A 289 -9.15 12.17 -1.42
N ALA A 290 -8.28 11.94 -2.41
CA ALA A 290 -7.26 12.90 -2.84
C ALA A 290 -7.87 14.19 -3.42
N ILE A 291 -8.95 14.08 -4.20
CA ILE A 291 -9.70 15.25 -4.69
C ILE A 291 -10.27 16.03 -3.50
N CYS A 292 -10.95 15.35 -2.56
CA CYS A 292 -11.52 16.02 -1.39
C CYS A 292 -10.46 16.72 -0.53
N GLN A 293 -9.33 16.06 -0.24
CA GLN A 293 -8.26 16.63 0.58
C GLN A 293 -7.56 17.80 -0.11
N SER A 294 -7.25 17.68 -1.40
CA SER A 294 -6.61 18.78 -2.15
C SER A 294 -7.54 19.99 -2.29
N VAL A 295 -8.83 19.80 -2.56
CA VAL A 295 -9.83 20.89 -2.58
C VAL A 295 -9.98 21.51 -1.20
N ALA A 296 -10.03 20.71 -0.13
CA ALA A 296 -10.13 21.21 1.22
C ALA A 296 -8.93 22.10 1.60
N ILE A 297 -7.70 21.70 1.29
CA ILE A 297 -6.50 22.49 1.60
C ILE A 297 -6.36 23.69 0.67
N GLY A 298 -6.49 23.47 -0.65
CA GLY A 298 -6.23 24.50 -1.65
C GLY A 298 -7.28 25.61 -1.69
N TRP A 299 -8.57 25.25 -1.56
CA TRP A 299 -9.68 26.18 -1.83
C TRP A 299 -10.54 26.48 -0.60
N VAL A 300 -10.73 25.53 0.32
CA VAL A 300 -11.58 25.75 1.51
C VAL A 300 -10.79 26.38 2.65
N TYR A 301 -9.65 25.80 3.03
CA TYR A 301 -8.71 26.35 4.02
C TYR A 301 -7.97 27.57 3.47
N GLY A 302 -7.59 27.50 2.20
CA GLY A 302 -6.90 28.55 1.48
C GLY A 302 -5.42 28.23 1.30
N ALA A 303 -5.01 28.12 0.04
CA ALA A 303 -3.64 27.79 -0.32
C ALA A 303 -2.58 28.79 0.19
N GLU A 304 -2.90 30.09 0.27
CA GLU A 304 -1.95 31.09 0.80
C GLU A 304 -1.73 30.88 2.29
N ARG A 305 -2.80 30.66 3.05
CA ARG A 305 -2.72 30.38 4.47
C ARG A 305 -1.90 29.12 4.77
N PHE A 306 -2.12 28.05 4.00
CA PHE A 306 -1.31 26.84 4.14
C PHE A 306 0.16 27.11 3.83
N TYR A 307 0.45 27.98 2.86
CA TYR A 307 1.80 28.36 2.48
C TYR A 307 2.49 29.23 3.55
N GLU A 308 1.75 30.14 4.18
CA GLU A 308 2.19 30.94 5.33
C GLU A 308 2.48 30.06 6.54
N ASN A 309 1.64 29.07 6.85
CA ASN A 309 1.91 28.11 7.92
C ASN A 309 3.20 27.32 7.65
N LEU A 310 3.44 26.92 6.40
CA LEU A 310 4.69 26.25 6.04
C LEU A 310 5.90 27.17 6.26
N GLU A 311 5.79 28.45 5.88
CA GLU A 311 6.83 29.46 6.11
C GLU A 311 7.09 29.68 7.61
N ASP A 312 6.04 29.73 8.45
CA ASP A 312 6.17 29.85 9.90
C ASP A 312 6.86 28.62 10.52
N MET A 313 6.54 27.42 10.04
CA MET A 313 7.16 26.18 10.50
C MET A 313 8.63 26.05 10.09
N ILE A 314 8.97 26.25 8.81
CA ILE A 314 10.33 25.96 8.30
C ILE A 314 11.25 27.18 8.23
N GLY A 315 10.70 28.39 8.41
CA GLY A 315 11.42 29.67 8.37
C GLY A 315 11.70 30.22 6.96
N TYR A 316 11.18 29.60 5.90
CA TYR A 316 11.31 30.08 4.52
C TYR A 316 10.12 29.61 3.66
N ARG A 317 9.85 30.32 2.56
CA ARG A 317 8.82 29.89 1.59
C ARG A 317 9.37 28.77 0.70
N PRO A 318 8.69 27.61 0.60
CA PRO A 318 9.03 26.57 -0.38
C PRO A 318 8.99 27.08 -1.83
N TRP A 319 9.31 26.24 -2.81
CA TRP A 319 9.22 26.67 -4.21
C TRP A 319 7.75 26.90 -4.62
N PRO A 320 7.38 28.03 -5.27
CA PRO A 320 5.98 28.34 -5.59
C PRO A 320 5.26 27.31 -6.47
N VAL A 321 6.01 26.50 -7.22
CA VAL A 321 5.45 25.38 -8.00
C VAL A 321 4.66 24.43 -7.10
N VAL A 322 5.12 24.18 -5.87
CA VAL A 322 4.43 23.29 -4.92
C VAL A 322 3.03 23.84 -4.60
N LYS A 323 2.92 25.18 -4.49
CA LYS A 323 1.64 25.86 -4.29
C LYS A 323 0.68 25.63 -5.45
N TYR A 324 1.14 25.83 -6.68
CA TYR A 324 0.31 25.56 -7.86
C TYR A 324 -0.02 24.09 -8.04
N CYS A 325 0.86 23.19 -7.58
CA CYS A 325 0.61 21.76 -7.60
C CYS A 325 -0.61 21.38 -6.75
N TRP A 326 -0.66 21.78 -5.47
CA TRP A 326 -1.82 21.43 -4.62
C TRP A 326 -3.10 22.19 -5.01
N LEU A 327 -2.98 23.36 -5.65
CA LEU A 327 -4.13 24.20 -5.99
C LEU A 327 -4.82 23.74 -7.29
N TYR A 328 -4.04 23.36 -8.30
CA TYR A 328 -4.55 23.02 -9.63
C TYR A 328 -4.11 21.65 -10.13
N VAL A 329 -2.82 21.31 -10.06
CA VAL A 329 -2.29 20.12 -10.73
C VAL A 329 -2.84 18.84 -10.10
N THR A 330 -2.67 18.68 -8.79
CA THR A 330 -3.15 17.51 -8.05
C THR A 330 -4.66 17.31 -8.19
N PRO A 331 -5.54 18.29 -7.89
CA PRO A 331 -6.98 18.07 -8.04
C PRO A 331 -7.37 17.79 -9.49
N SER A 332 -6.77 18.45 -10.48
CA SER A 332 -7.11 18.22 -11.90
C SER A 332 -6.66 16.84 -12.38
N MET A 333 -5.44 16.42 -12.03
CA MET A 333 -4.94 15.08 -12.36
C MET A 333 -5.78 13.99 -11.71
N CYS A 334 -6.07 14.11 -10.41
CA CYS A 334 -6.91 13.14 -9.71
C CYS A 334 -8.34 13.10 -10.27
N MET A 335 -8.91 14.25 -10.62
CA MET A 335 -10.24 14.33 -11.24
C MET A 335 -10.25 13.66 -12.62
N GLY A 336 -9.22 13.91 -13.44
CA GLY A 336 -9.07 13.29 -14.75
C GLY A 336 -8.93 11.76 -14.66
N THR A 337 -8.06 11.26 -13.78
CA THR A 337 -7.90 9.80 -13.59
C THR A 337 -9.14 9.16 -12.98
N PHE A 338 -9.82 9.83 -12.04
CA PHE A 338 -11.07 9.35 -11.45
C PHE A 338 -12.17 9.21 -12.50
N PHE A 339 -12.40 10.22 -13.33
CA PHE A 339 -13.42 10.13 -14.39
C PHE A 339 -13.07 9.08 -15.44
N PHE A 340 -11.81 8.99 -15.85
CA PHE A 340 -11.41 7.96 -16.80
C PHE A 340 -11.60 6.55 -16.21
N TYR A 341 -11.24 6.34 -14.94
CA TYR A 341 -11.46 5.08 -14.23
C TYR A 341 -12.96 4.70 -14.22
N LEU A 342 -13.86 5.66 -13.98
CA LEU A 342 -15.31 5.43 -14.04
C LEU A 342 -15.79 5.07 -15.45
N ILE A 343 -15.25 5.73 -16.49
CA ILE A 343 -15.63 5.48 -17.89
C ILE A 343 -15.13 4.10 -18.36
N ARG A 344 -13.93 3.70 -17.95
CA ARG A 344 -13.28 2.43 -18.32
C ARG A 344 -13.46 1.34 -17.28
N TYR A 345 -14.49 1.45 -16.43
CA TYR A 345 -14.73 0.49 -15.38
C TYR A 345 -14.90 -0.93 -15.95
N THR A 346 -14.02 -1.83 -15.55
CA THR A 346 -14.12 -3.27 -15.83
C THR A 346 -14.43 -4.01 -14.54
N PRO A 347 -15.45 -4.90 -14.53
CA PRO A 347 -15.76 -5.67 -13.33
C PRO A 347 -14.59 -6.58 -12.95
N LEU A 348 -14.36 -6.71 -11.65
CA LEU A 348 -13.31 -7.57 -11.09
C LEU A 348 -13.48 -9.01 -11.57
N LYS A 349 -12.40 -9.62 -12.08
CA LYS A 349 -12.32 -11.04 -12.42
C LYS A 349 -11.10 -11.65 -11.76
N PHE A 350 -11.26 -12.83 -11.17
CA PHE A 350 -10.13 -13.57 -10.61
C PHE A 350 -9.49 -14.43 -11.72
N ASN A 351 -8.19 -14.23 -11.94
CA ASN A 351 -7.38 -14.94 -12.95
C ASN A 351 -8.00 -14.94 -14.38
N ASN A 352 -8.74 -13.88 -14.73
CA ASN A 352 -9.49 -13.72 -15.99
C ASN A 352 -10.53 -14.82 -16.31
N THR A 353 -10.76 -15.78 -15.43
CA THR A 353 -11.67 -16.92 -15.64
C THR A 353 -12.85 -16.92 -14.68
N TYR A 354 -12.63 -16.55 -13.42
CA TYR A 354 -13.68 -16.54 -12.41
C TYR A 354 -14.37 -15.18 -12.34
N VAL A 355 -15.69 -15.20 -12.50
CA VAL A 355 -16.57 -14.04 -12.42
C VAL A 355 -17.23 -14.04 -11.05
N TYR A 356 -17.07 -12.95 -10.31
CA TYR A 356 -17.68 -12.81 -9.01
C TYR A 356 -19.21 -12.75 -9.12
N PRO A 357 -19.94 -13.28 -8.12
CA PRO A 357 -21.39 -13.17 -8.07
C PRO A 357 -21.81 -11.72 -7.81
N TRP A 358 -23.04 -11.36 -8.21
CA TRP A 358 -23.54 -9.99 -8.14
C TRP A 358 -23.50 -9.40 -6.72
N TRP A 359 -23.75 -10.23 -5.70
CA TRP A 359 -23.72 -9.81 -4.30
C TRP A 359 -22.31 -9.42 -3.85
N ALA A 360 -21.25 -10.03 -4.41
CA ALA A 360 -19.87 -9.71 -4.08
C ALA A 360 -19.48 -8.34 -4.65
N TYR A 361 -19.94 -8.00 -5.87
CA TYR A 361 -19.81 -6.64 -6.40
C TYR A 361 -20.57 -5.62 -5.54
N GLY A 362 -21.79 -5.96 -5.11
CA GLY A 362 -22.58 -5.13 -4.19
C GLY A 362 -21.84 -4.89 -2.87
N LEU A 363 -21.24 -5.93 -2.30
CA LEU A 363 -20.40 -5.83 -1.10
C LEU A 363 -19.17 -4.94 -1.33
N GLY A 364 -18.46 -5.11 -2.45
CA GLY A 364 -17.32 -4.27 -2.82
C GLY A 364 -17.67 -2.79 -2.89
N TRP A 365 -18.74 -2.44 -3.60
CA TRP A 365 -19.24 -1.06 -3.68
C TRP A 365 -19.75 -0.52 -2.34
N PHE A 366 -20.38 -1.36 -1.52
CA PHE A 366 -20.78 -0.99 -0.17
C PHE A 366 -19.55 -0.66 0.69
N LEU A 367 -18.51 -1.48 0.66
CA LEU A 367 -17.28 -1.22 1.41
C LEU A 367 -16.60 0.06 0.94
N ALA A 368 -16.45 0.26 -0.36
CA ALA A 368 -15.90 1.49 -0.94
C ALA A 368 -16.69 2.73 -0.49
N SER A 369 -18.01 2.71 -0.68
CA SER A 369 -18.88 3.84 -0.33
C SER A 369 -18.99 4.08 1.17
N SER A 370 -18.89 3.06 2.02
CA SER A 370 -18.96 3.21 3.48
C SER A 370 -17.90 4.18 4.00
N SER A 371 -16.65 4.05 3.52
CA SER A 371 -15.55 4.94 3.89
C SER A 371 -15.75 6.36 3.37
N LEU A 372 -16.18 6.51 2.11
CA LEU A 372 -16.38 7.81 1.47
C LEU A 372 -17.57 8.58 2.05
N SER A 373 -18.62 7.86 2.45
CA SER A 373 -19.84 8.45 3.01
C SER A 373 -19.60 9.21 4.32
N LEU A 374 -18.53 8.90 5.05
CA LEU A 374 -18.17 9.62 6.27
C LEU A 374 -17.89 11.11 6.02
N ILE A 375 -17.39 11.47 4.83
CA ILE A 375 -17.12 12.88 4.48
C ILE A 375 -18.43 13.70 4.45
N PRO A 376 -19.43 13.39 3.60
CA PRO A 376 -20.69 14.14 3.60
C PRO A 376 -21.47 13.97 4.90
N ILE A 377 -21.47 12.80 5.54
CA ILE A 377 -22.19 12.59 6.81
C ILE A 377 -21.63 13.51 7.90
N THR A 378 -20.31 13.59 8.06
CA THR A 378 -19.69 14.47 9.06
C THR A 378 -19.88 15.95 8.73
N MET A 379 -19.87 16.31 7.44
CA MET A 379 -20.19 17.66 6.99
C MET A 379 -21.62 18.05 7.37
N ILE A 380 -22.61 17.21 7.03
CA ILE A 380 -24.03 17.43 7.36
C ILE A 380 -24.22 17.50 8.87
N TYR A 381 -23.62 16.58 9.63
CA TYR A 381 -23.71 16.55 11.09
C TYR A 381 -23.15 17.82 11.73
N LYS A 382 -21.99 18.30 11.29
CA LYS A 382 -21.39 19.54 11.79
C LYS A 382 -22.23 20.76 11.43
N VAL A 383 -22.81 20.81 10.23
CA VAL A 383 -23.72 21.90 9.83
C VAL A 383 -24.99 21.90 10.68
N TYR A 384 -25.58 20.73 10.92
CA TYR A 384 -26.79 20.58 11.74
C TYR A 384 -26.59 20.98 13.20
N ARG A 385 -25.42 20.68 13.78
CA ARG A 385 -25.07 21.09 15.16
C ARG A 385 -24.52 22.51 15.28
N GLY A 386 -24.15 23.15 14.17
CA GLY A 386 -23.66 24.52 14.15
C GLY A 386 -24.75 25.48 14.61
N LYS A 387 -24.43 26.35 15.57
CA LYS A 387 -25.34 27.42 15.99
C LYS A 387 -25.19 28.61 15.04
N GLY A 388 -26.27 29.00 14.37
CA GLY A 388 -26.32 30.13 13.43
C GLY A 388 -27.11 29.82 12.15
N THR A 389 -27.19 30.78 11.24
CA THR A 389 -27.68 30.55 9.87
C THR A 389 -26.68 29.69 9.07
N ILE A 390 -27.12 29.04 7.99
CA ILE A 390 -26.26 28.20 7.14
C ILE A 390 -24.99 28.95 6.67
N TRP A 391 -25.12 30.27 6.44
CA TRP A 391 -24.01 31.14 6.02
C TRP A 391 -23.04 31.43 7.16
N GLU A 392 -23.52 31.69 8.37
CA GLU A 392 -22.69 31.90 9.56
C GLU A 392 -21.97 30.60 9.98
N VAL A 393 -22.64 29.46 9.91
CA VAL A 393 -22.03 28.15 10.19
C VAL A 393 -20.96 27.81 9.15
N ARG A 394 -21.14 28.19 7.89
CA ARG A 394 -20.12 28.05 6.83
C ARG A 394 -18.87 28.88 7.12
N GLU A 395 -19.03 30.12 7.60
CA GLU A 395 -17.91 30.97 8.01
C GLU A 395 -17.23 30.46 9.29
N ILE A 396 -17.99 29.94 10.25
CA ILE A 396 -17.43 29.30 11.46
C ILE A 396 -16.63 28.03 11.10
N VAL A 397 -17.10 27.20 10.16
CA VAL A 397 -16.34 26.03 9.71
C VAL A 397 -15.04 26.45 8.99
N LYS A 398 -15.05 27.55 8.22
CA LYS A 398 -13.82 28.14 7.68
C LYS A 398 -12.89 28.63 8.80
N ILE A 399 -13.43 29.24 9.86
CA ILE A 399 -12.67 29.74 11.03
C ILE A 399 -12.15 28.61 11.94
N ILE A 400 -12.81 27.45 11.99
CA ILE A 400 -12.32 26.28 12.75
C ILE A 400 -11.26 25.51 11.95
N LEU A 401 -11.38 25.48 10.62
CA LEU A 401 -10.36 24.87 9.77
C LEU A 401 -9.09 25.73 9.77
N SER A 402 -9.27 27.05 9.73
CA SER A 402 -8.35 28.15 10.01
C SER A 402 -7.45 27.90 11.23
#